data_AF-A0A0E0Y131-F1
#
_entry.id   AF-A0A0E0Y131-F1
#
_cell.length_a   1.000
_cell.length_b   1.000
_cell.length_c   1.000
_cell.angle_alpha   90.00
_cell.angle_beta   90.00
_cell.angle_gamma   90.00
#
_symmetry.space_group_name_H-M   'P 1'
#
loop_
_entity.id
_entity.type
_entity.pdbx_description
1 polymer ?
#
loop_
_entity_poly.entity_id
_entity_poly.type
_entity_poly.pdbx_seq_one_letter_code
_entity_poly.pdbx_strand_id
1 'polypeptide(L)'
;MVTFETVMEIKILHKQGMSSRAIARELGISRNTVKRYLQAKSEPPKYTPRPAVASLLDEYRDYIRQRIADAHPYKIPATVIAREIRDQGYRGGMTILRAFIRSLSVPQEQEPAVRFETEPGRQMQADWGTMRNGRSPLHVFVAVLGYSRMLYIEFTDNMRYDTLETCHRNAFRFFGGVPREVLYDNMKTVVLQRDAYQTGQGRYKATLQRGVMAPACSSLMK
;
A
#
# COMPACT_ATOMS: atom_id res chain seq x y z
N MET A 1 11.43 4.44 32.29
CA MET A 1 11.84 3.10 32.76
C MET A 1 12.80 3.33 33.91
N VAL A 2 12.60 2.72 35.09
CA VAL A 2 13.49 2.94 36.24
C VAL A 2 14.73 2.07 36.07
N THR A 3 15.91 2.68 36.03
CA THR A 3 17.18 1.98 35.85
C THR A 3 17.70 1.42 37.17
N PHE A 4 18.69 0.53 37.10
CA PHE A 4 19.34 -0.01 38.29
C PHE A 4 19.98 1.10 39.16
N GLU A 5 20.58 2.09 38.52
CA GLU A 5 21.16 3.26 39.18
C GLU A 5 20.12 4.03 40.00
N THR A 6 18.95 4.33 39.41
CA THR A 6 17.85 4.98 40.13
C THR A 6 17.37 4.16 41.31
N VAL A 7 17.36 2.82 41.21
CA VAL A 7 16.98 1.94 42.33
C VAL A 7 18.01 2.01 43.47
N MET A 8 19.30 2.08 43.15
CA MET A 8 20.36 2.22 44.16
C MET A 8 20.33 3.59 44.83
N GLU A 9 20.09 4.64 44.04
CA GLU A 9 19.97 6.02 44.52
C GLU A 9 18.78 6.20 45.48
N ILE A 10 17.63 5.60 45.18
CA ILE A 10 16.48 5.52 46.11
C ILE A 10 16.90 4.93 47.47
N LYS A 11 17.71 3.86 47.46
CA LYS A 11 18.15 3.19 48.70
C LYS A 11 19.17 4.00 49.48
N ILE A 12 20.09 4.69 48.79
CA ILE A 12 21.09 5.57 49.42
C ILE A 12 20.39 6.75 50.08
N LEU A 13 19.51 7.46 49.37
CA LEU A 13 18.78 8.61 49.90
C LEU A 13 17.88 8.23 51.09
N HIS A 14 17.26 7.05 51.03
CA HIS A 14 16.48 6.55 52.16
C HIS A 14 17.34 6.20 53.38
N LYS A 15 18.54 5.62 53.18
CA LYS A 15 19.51 5.39 54.27
C LYS A 15 20.01 6.69 54.89
N GLN A 16 20.09 7.77 54.12
CA GLN A 16 20.42 9.12 54.59
C GLN A 16 19.25 9.80 55.35
N GLY A 17 18.13 9.10 55.57
CA GLY A 17 17.01 9.59 56.36
C GLY A 17 15.97 10.39 55.57
N MET A 18 16.09 10.49 54.24
CA MET A 18 15.08 11.17 53.44
C MET A 18 13.76 10.39 53.39
N SER A 19 12.65 11.12 53.54
CA SER A 19 11.31 10.53 53.40
C SER A 19 11.04 10.12 51.95
N SER A 20 10.18 9.10 51.73
CA SER A 20 9.82 8.68 50.36
C SER A 20 9.19 9.79 49.51
N ARG A 21 8.63 10.84 50.13
CA ARG A 21 8.12 12.04 49.43
C ARG A 21 9.25 12.95 48.95
N ALA A 22 10.29 13.12 49.76
CA ALA A 22 11.48 13.89 49.39
C ALA A 22 12.23 13.19 48.24
N ILE A 23 12.45 11.87 48.35
CA ILE A 23 13.10 11.06 47.31
C ILE A 23 12.33 11.12 45.98
N ALA A 24 10.99 11.06 46.04
CA ALA A 24 10.14 11.16 44.84
C ALA A 24 10.29 12.51 44.13
N ARG A 25 10.44 13.60 44.90
CA ARG A 25 10.63 14.95 44.37
C ARG A 25 12.04 15.12 43.79
N GLU A 26 13.05 14.61 44.47
CA GLU A 26 14.45 14.68 44.08
C GLU A 26 14.70 13.93 42.76
N LEU A 27 14.20 12.70 42.66
CA LEU A 27 14.44 11.82 41.52
C LEU A 27 13.39 11.95 40.40
N GLY A 28 12.38 12.82 40.57
CA GLY A 28 11.31 13.02 39.58
C GLY A 28 10.44 11.79 39.31
N ILE A 29 10.33 10.86 40.26
CA ILE A 29 9.58 9.59 40.12
C ILE A 29 8.40 9.51 41.07
N SER A 30 7.38 8.72 40.72
CA SER A 30 6.19 8.60 41.57
C SER A 30 6.52 8.01 42.95
N ARG A 31 5.87 8.54 44.01
CA ARG A 31 5.98 8.04 45.39
C ARG A 31 5.70 6.53 45.49
N ASN A 32 4.76 6.02 44.69
CA ASN A 32 4.43 4.59 44.64
C ASN A 32 5.59 3.75 44.11
N THR A 33 6.36 4.29 43.16
CA THR A 33 7.56 3.65 42.62
C THR A 33 8.69 3.64 43.65
N VAL A 34 8.92 4.75 44.35
CA VAL A 34 9.88 4.81 45.48
C VAL A 34 9.53 3.77 46.55
N LYS A 35 8.27 3.74 47.00
CA LYS A 35 7.79 2.79 48.00
C LYS A 35 7.97 1.33 47.55
N ARG A 36 7.65 1.03 46.29
CA ARG A 36 7.83 -0.30 45.69
C ARG A 36 9.29 -0.76 45.73
N TYR A 37 10.23 0.11 45.39
CA TYR A 37 11.66 -0.24 45.35
C TYR A 37 12.35 -0.23 46.72
N LEU A 38 11.82 0.50 47.71
CA LEU A 38 12.26 0.39 49.10
C LEU A 38 11.83 -0.93 49.75
N GLN A 39 10.66 -1.46 49.36
CA GLN A 39 10.12 -2.73 49.86
C GLN A 39 10.71 -3.95 49.13
N ALA A 40 11.21 -3.77 47.91
CA ALA A 40 11.83 -4.84 47.14
C ALA A 40 13.23 -5.19 47.70
N LYS A 41 13.47 -6.49 47.93
CA LYS A 41 14.83 -7.02 48.17
C LYS A 41 15.72 -6.65 46.98
N SER A 42 17.02 -6.46 47.21
CA SER A 42 18.02 -5.82 46.32
C SER A 42 18.34 -6.55 45.01
N GLU A 43 17.33 -7.01 44.30
CA GLU A 43 17.46 -7.56 42.96
C GLU A 43 17.22 -6.48 41.90
N PRO A 44 17.98 -6.50 40.79
CA PRO A 44 17.73 -5.64 39.65
C PRO A 44 16.32 -5.89 39.10
N PRO A 45 15.62 -4.86 38.60
CA PRO A 45 14.28 -5.03 38.03
C PRO A 45 14.33 -5.96 36.82
N LYS A 46 13.96 -7.24 37.01
CA LYS A 46 13.77 -8.17 35.90
C LYS A 46 12.45 -7.84 35.22
N TYR A 47 12.52 -7.32 34.00
CA TYR A 47 11.35 -7.21 33.14
C TYR A 47 10.96 -8.61 32.69
N THR A 48 10.00 -9.22 33.38
CA THR A 48 9.38 -10.44 32.90
C THR A 48 8.48 -10.10 31.72
N PRO A 49 8.56 -10.82 30.59
CA PRO A 49 7.59 -10.68 29.52
C PRO A 49 6.18 -10.77 30.11
N ARG A 50 5.32 -9.81 29.77
CA ARG A 50 3.91 -9.90 30.14
C ARG A 50 3.37 -11.21 29.57
N PRO A 51 2.64 -12.04 30.34
CA PRO A 51 2.05 -13.25 29.80
C PRO A 51 1.22 -12.88 28.57
N ALA A 52 1.40 -13.63 27.49
CA ALA A 52 0.64 -13.42 26.27
C ALA A 52 -0.83 -13.63 26.60
N VAL A 53 -1.61 -12.54 26.54
CA VAL A 53 -3.07 -12.63 26.69
C VAL A 53 -3.59 -13.30 25.43
N ALA A 54 -4.49 -14.26 25.60
CA ALA A 54 -5.19 -14.90 24.48
C ALA A 54 -5.78 -13.80 23.58
N SER A 55 -5.42 -13.82 22.30
CA SER A 55 -5.98 -12.91 21.32
C SER A 55 -7.34 -13.44 20.90
N LEU A 56 -8.30 -12.54 20.70
CA LEU A 56 -9.61 -12.86 20.09
C LEU A 56 -9.49 -13.56 18.73
N LEU A 57 -8.32 -13.49 18.08
CA LEU A 57 -8.07 -14.16 16.80
C LEU A 57 -7.62 -15.62 16.97
N ASP A 58 -7.19 -16.05 18.16
CA ASP A 58 -6.53 -17.34 18.36
C ASP A 58 -7.40 -18.52 17.93
N GLU A 59 -8.70 -18.47 18.23
CA GLU A 59 -9.70 -19.48 17.82
C GLU A 59 -9.86 -19.60 16.30
N TYR A 60 -9.54 -18.54 15.54
CA TYR A 60 -9.76 -18.48 14.08
C TYR A 60 -8.47 -18.68 13.29
N ARG A 61 -7.30 -18.78 13.94
CA ARG A 61 -5.99 -18.83 13.25
C ARG A 61 -5.89 -20.02 12.31
N ASP A 62 -6.37 -21.19 12.73
CA ASP A 62 -6.27 -22.41 11.92
C ASP A 62 -7.19 -22.37 10.70
N TYR A 63 -8.43 -21.89 10.88
CA TYR A 63 -9.33 -21.60 9.77
C TYR A 63 -8.68 -20.64 8.75
N ILE A 64 -8.09 -19.54 9.21
CA ILE A 64 -7.47 -18.54 8.33
C ILE A 64 -6.29 -19.15 7.56
N ARG A 65 -5.45 -19.96 8.20
CA ARG A 65 -4.31 -20.64 7.55
C ARG A 65 -4.81 -21.58 6.45
N GLN A 66 -5.77 -22.43 6.78
CA GLN A 66 -6.33 -23.39 5.82
C GLN A 66 -7.01 -22.68 4.66
N ARG A 67 -7.80 -21.64 4.95
CA ARG A 67 -8.49 -20.84 3.93
C ARG A 67 -7.53 -20.16 2.94
N ILE A 68 -6.37 -19.69 3.41
CA ILE A 68 -5.33 -19.10 2.56
C ILE A 68 -4.60 -20.18 1.74
N ALA A 69 -4.38 -21.35 2.32
CA ALA A 69 -3.76 -22.48 1.63
C ALA A 69 -4.68 -23.02 0.51
N ASP A 70 -5.97 -23.20 0.79
CA ASP A 70 -6.95 -23.69 -0.18
C ASP A 70 -7.16 -22.73 -1.36
N ALA A 71 -6.87 -21.44 -1.14
CA ALA A 71 -7.00 -20.42 -2.17
C ALA A 71 -5.79 -20.32 -3.10
N HIS A 72 -4.66 -20.97 -2.77
CA HIS A 72 -3.47 -20.88 -3.60
C HIS A 72 -3.76 -21.34 -5.04
N PRO A 73 -3.29 -20.59 -6.06
CA PRO A 73 -2.36 -19.47 -6.01
C PRO A 73 -3.00 -18.07 -5.82
N TYR A 74 -4.32 -17.98 -5.68
CA TYR A 74 -5.05 -16.71 -5.59
C TYR A 74 -5.00 -16.11 -4.18
N LYS A 75 -4.85 -14.78 -4.11
CA LYS A 75 -4.88 -14.05 -2.82
C LYS A 75 -6.32 -13.67 -2.46
N ILE A 76 -6.79 -14.16 -1.33
CA ILE A 76 -8.07 -13.72 -0.76
C ILE A 76 -7.86 -12.38 -0.04
N PRO A 77 -8.65 -11.33 -0.36
CA PRO A 77 -8.61 -10.08 0.39
C PRO A 77 -8.93 -10.30 1.88
N ALA A 78 -8.18 -9.66 2.77
CA ALA A 78 -8.42 -9.75 4.21
C ALA A 78 -9.85 -9.34 4.63
N THR A 79 -10.52 -8.53 3.82
CA THR A 79 -11.94 -8.15 4.02
C THR A 79 -12.90 -9.32 3.85
N VAL A 80 -12.61 -10.25 2.93
CA VAL A 80 -13.41 -11.46 2.70
C VAL A 80 -13.25 -12.40 3.89
N ILE A 81 -12.00 -12.68 4.29
CA ILE A 81 -11.70 -13.51 5.47
C ILE A 81 -12.35 -12.89 6.73
N ALA A 82 -12.27 -11.57 6.89
CA ALA A 82 -12.89 -10.87 8.01
C ALA A 82 -14.41 -11.04 8.06
N ARG A 83 -15.08 -11.09 6.90
CA ARG A 83 -16.51 -11.33 6.81
C ARG A 83 -16.83 -12.77 7.23
N GLU A 84 -16.12 -13.74 6.66
CA GLU A 84 -16.30 -15.17 6.97
C GLU A 84 -16.16 -15.45 8.48
N ILE A 85 -15.10 -14.94 9.13
CA ILE A 85 -14.89 -15.18 10.57
C ILE A 85 -15.86 -14.39 11.46
N ARG A 86 -16.39 -13.24 11.00
CA ARG A 86 -17.43 -12.51 11.74
C ARG A 86 -18.74 -13.29 11.78
N ASP A 87 -19.08 -13.93 10.67
CA ASP A 87 -20.25 -14.81 10.59
C ASP A 87 -20.11 -16.01 11.54
N GLN A 88 -18.87 -16.44 11.81
CA GLN A 88 -18.53 -17.47 12.83
C GLN A 88 -18.45 -16.93 14.27
N GLY A 89 -18.64 -15.63 14.50
CA GLY A 89 -18.67 -15.03 15.84
C GLY A 89 -17.49 -14.13 16.19
N TYR A 90 -16.52 -13.90 15.30
CA TYR A 90 -15.35 -13.06 15.58
C TYR A 90 -15.75 -11.62 15.96
N ARG A 91 -15.23 -11.15 17.10
CA ARG A 91 -15.45 -9.78 17.63
C ARG A 91 -14.20 -8.89 17.58
N GLY A 92 -13.08 -9.41 17.09
CA GLY A 92 -11.82 -8.66 17.05
C GLY A 92 -11.72 -7.66 15.89
N GLY A 93 -10.70 -6.80 15.99
CA GLY A 93 -10.45 -5.73 15.01
C GLY A 93 -9.68 -6.20 13.77
N MET A 94 -9.92 -5.52 12.64
CA MET A 94 -9.24 -5.76 11.36
C MET A 94 -7.70 -5.67 11.45
N THR A 95 -7.17 -4.86 12.37
CA THR A 95 -5.73 -4.68 12.56
C THR A 95 -5.03 -5.98 12.95
N ILE A 96 -5.61 -6.75 13.90
CA ILE A 96 -5.03 -8.01 14.38
C ILE A 96 -5.08 -9.06 13.28
N LEU A 97 -6.21 -9.15 12.56
CA LEU A 97 -6.35 -10.03 11.40
C LEU A 97 -5.31 -9.74 10.31
N ARG A 98 -5.15 -8.46 9.93
CA ARG A 98 -4.17 -8.07 8.90
C ARG A 98 -2.74 -8.36 9.32
N ALA A 99 -2.41 -8.13 10.59
CA ALA A 99 -1.09 -8.46 11.13
C ALA A 99 -0.82 -9.97 11.03
N PHE A 100 -1.81 -10.80 11.37
CA PHE A 100 -1.71 -12.25 11.25
C PHE A 100 -1.58 -12.72 9.80
N ILE A 101 -2.44 -12.26 8.89
CA ILE A 101 -2.34 -12.61 7.46
C ILE A 101 -0.98 -12.20 6.88
N ARG A 102 -0.46 -11.03 7.27
CA ARG A 102 0.88 -10.58 6.87
C ARG A 102 1.98 -11.52 7.36
N SER A 103 1.87 -12.03 8.58
CA SER A 103 2.84 -13.00 9.12
C SER A 103 2.82 -14.35 8.40
N LEU A 104 1.72 -14.69 7.71
CA LEU A 104 1.60 -15.88 6.88
C LEU A 104 2.07 -15.67 5.44
N SER A 105 2.23 -14.42 5.01
CA SER A 105 2.66 -14.11 3.65
C SER A 105 4.18 -14.21 3.55
N VAL A 106 4.66 -15.12 2.70
CA VAL A 106 6.07 -15.13 2.30
C VAL A 106 6.34 -13.85 1.50
N PRO A 107 7.43 -13.11 1.76
CA PRO A 107 7.86 -12.04 0.87
C PRO A 107 8.01 -12.64 -0.53
N GLN A 108 7.13 -12.25 -1.46
CA GLN A 108 7.34 -12.63 -2.85
C GLN A 108 8.61 -11.93 -3.32
N GLU A 109 9.55 -12.70 -3.84
CA GLU A 109 10.60 -12.14 -4.68
C GLU A 109 9.89 -11.35 -5.77
N GLN A 110 10.15 -10.04 -5.80
CA GLN A 110 9.62 -9.21 -6.87
C GLN A 110 10.26 -9.72 -8.14
N GLU A 111 9.43 -10.24 -9.06
CA GLU A 111 9.92 -10.60 -10.38
C GLU A 111 10.68 -9.40 -10.94
N PRO A 112 11.92 -9.60 -11.43
CA PRO A 112 12.73 -8.51 -11.92
C PRO A 112 11.94 -7.79 -13.01
N ALA A 113 11.72 -6.49 -12.85
CA ALA A 113 11.01 -5.69 -13.82
C ALA A 113 11.76 -5.76 -15.15
N VAL A 114 11.27 -6.58 -16.09
CA VAL A 114 11.85 -6.70 -17.42
C VAL A 114 11.59 -5.38 -18.14
N ARG A 115 12.66 -4.69 -18.51
CA ARG A 115 12.57 -3.46 -19.30
C ARG A 115 12.07 -3.83 -20.71
N PHE A 116 10.81 -3.52 -20.98
CA PHE A 116 10.25 -3.67 -22.31
C PHE A 116 10.76 -2.53 -23.21
N GLU A 117 11.53 -2.88 -24.24
CA GLU A 117 12.03 -1.95 -25.25
C GLU A 117 11.35 -2.23 -26.58
N THR A 118 10.84 -1.17 -27.23
CA THR A 118 10.15 -1.26 -28.52
C THR A 118 11.02 -0.65 -29.61
N GLU A 119 10.92 -1.11 -30.85
CA GLU A 119 11.60 -0.47 -31.99
C GLU A 119 11.19 1.01 -32.18
N PRO A 120 12.05 1.85 -32.82
CA PRO A 120 11.71 3.21 -33.18
C PRO A 120 10.37 3.30 -33.93
N GLY A 121 9.49 4.21 -33.51
CA GLY A 121 8.19 4.40 -34.14
C GLY A 121 7.19 3.25 -33.94
N ARG A 122 7.54 2.19 -33.19
CA ARG A 122 6.63 1.07 -32.95
C ARG A 122 5.49 1.47 -32.03
N GLN A 123 5.79 2.09 -30.91
CA GLN A 123 4.81 2.30 -29.86
C GLN A 123 4.96 3.65 -29.17
N MET A 124 3.83 4.25 -28.83
CA MET A 124 3.70 5.41 -27.96
C MET A 124 2.76 5.07 -26.80
N GLN A 125 3.08 5.52 -25.60
CA GLN A 125 2.19 5.46 -24.45
C GLN A 125 1.55 6.82 -24.24
N ALA A 126 0.24 6.88 -24.08
CA ALA A 126 -0.51 8.11 -23.83
C ALA A 126 -1.36 7.98 -22.57
N ASP A 127 -1.31 9.00 -21.71
CA ASP A 127 -2.06 9.05 -20.45
C ASP A 127 -2.50 10.48 -20.10
N TRP A 128 -3.46 10.58 -19.18
CA TRP A 128 -3.90 11.83 -18.59
C TRP A 128 -3.40 11.97 -17.14
N GLY A 129 -2.59 12.99 -16.90
CA GLY A 129 -2.37 13.54 -15.57
C GLY A 129 -3.52 14.47 -15.15
N THR A 130 -3.77 14.58 -13.85
CA THR A 130 -4.64 15.61 -13.28
C THR A 130 -3.91 16.33 -12.17
N MET A 131 -3.71 17.63 -12.33
CA MET A 131 -3.16 18.50 -11.30
C MET A 131 -4.31 19.26 -10.63
N ARG A 132 -4.49 19.02 -9.34
CA ARG A 132 -5.52 19.69 -8.55
C ARG A 132 -4.92 20.96 -7.94
N ASN A 133 -5.07 22.09 -8.62
CA ASN A 133 -4.72 23.40 -8.09
C ASN A 133 -5.98 24.26 -7.90
N GLY A 134 -6.65 24.07 -6.77
CA GLY A 134 -7.87 24.82 -6.43
C GLY A 134 -9.17 24.20 -6.95
N ARG A 135 -10.18 25.03 -7.24
CA ARG A 135 -11.56 24.61 -7.54
C ARG A 135 -11.73 23.94 -8.91
N SER A 136 -10.81 24.18 -9.85
CA SER A 136 -10.86 23.62 -11.20
C SER A 136 -9.61 22.78 -11.44
N PRO A 137 -9.74 21.45 -11.63
CA PRO A 137 -8.59 20.61 -11.95
C PRO A 137 -8.05 20.94 -13.35
N LEU A 138 -6.72 21.02 -13.48
CA LEU A 138 -6.05 21.10 -14.78
C LEU A 138 -5.67 19.68 -15.22
N HIS A 139 -5.97 19.33 -16.46
CA HIS A 139 -5.66 18.04 -17.03
C HIS A 139 -4.42 18.13 -17.91
N VAL A 140 -3.60 17.08 -17.91
CA VAL A 140 -2.32 17.05 -18.61
C VAL A 140 -2.31 15.84 -19.52
N PHE A 141 -2.32 16.06 -20.83
CA PHE A 141 -2.06 15.00 -21.79
C PHE A 141 -0.57 14.72 -21.82
N VAL A 142 -0.18 13.47 -21.66
CA VAL A 142 1.21 13.04 -21.71
C VAL A 142 1.35 11.94 -22.75
N ALA A 143 2.29 12.10 -23.69
CA ALA A 143 2.62 11.10 -24.70
C ALA A 143 4.12 10.80 -24.70
N VAL A 144 4.49 9.52 -24.66
CA VAL A 144 5.88 9.04 -24.57
C VAL A 144 6.16 8.00 -25.64
N LEU A 145 7.18 8.21 -26.47
CA LEU A 145 7.64 7.18 -27.40
C LEU A 145 8.37 6.04 -26.66
N GLY A 146 8.01 4.79 -26.93
CA GLY A 146 8.53 3.62 -26.22
C GLY A 146 10.05 3.39 -26.39
N TYR A 147 10.59 3.71 -27.57
CA TYR A 147 12.02 3.58 -27.88
C TYR A 147 12.84 4.75 -27.29
N SER A 148 12.64 5.96 -27.82
CA SER A 148 13.47 7.14 -27.50
C SER A 148 13.14 7.80 -26.17
N ARG A 149 11.99 7.46 -25.55
CA ARG A 149 11.44 8.14 -24.37
C ARG A 149 11.21 9.64 -24.56
N MET A 150 11.15 10.09 -25.81
CA MET A 150 10.76 11.46 -26.14
C MET A 150 9.34 11.72 -25.65
N LEU A 151 9.18 12.83 -24.94
CA LEU A 151 7.99 13.20 -24.19
C LEU A 151 7.30 14.39 -24.85
N TYR A 152 5.98 14.31 -24.97
CA TYR A 152 5.12 15.42 -25.33
C TYR A 152 4.10 15.65 -24.21
N ILE A 153 3.89 16.92 -23.85
CA ILE A 153 2.97 17.32 -22.78
C ILE A 153 2.08 18.44 -23.29
N GLU A 154 0.76 18.34 -23.05
CA GLU A 154 -0.20 19.40 -23.35
C GLU A 154 -1.18 19.59 -22.18
N PHE A 155 -1.37 20.84 -21.75
CA PHE A 155 -2.30 21.18 -20.66
C PHE A 155 -3.68 21.50 -21.23
N THR A 156 -4.72 20.98 -20.59
CA THR A 156 -6.11 21.11 -21.04
C THR A 156 -7.03 21.30 -19.84
N ASP A 157 -8.19 21.91 -20.07
CA ASP A 157 -9.21 22.14 -19.05
C ASP A 157 -10.21 20.97 -18.93
N ASN A 158 -10.14 19.98 -19.83
CA ASN A 158 -11.06 18.86 -19.88
C ASN A 158 -10.42 17.60 -20.52
N MET A 159 -10.97 16.42 -20.24
CA MET A 159 -10.50 15.13 -20.79
C MET A 159 -11.47 14.53 -21.84
N ARG A 160 -12.20 15.38 -22.56
CA ARG A 160 -13.17 14.94 -23.59
C ARG A 160 -12.44 14.36 -24.81
N TYR A 161 -13.20 13.68 -25.66
CA TYR A 161 -12.64 12.95 -26.81
C TYR A 161 -12.07 13.91 -27.88
N ASP A 162 -12.76 15.01 -28.15
CA ASP A 162 -12.32 16.08 -29.07
C ASP A 162 -11.00 16.73 -28.63
N THR A 163 -10.87 16.97 -27.33
CA THR A 163 -9.62 17.44 -26.72
C THR A 163 -8.53 16.39 -26.88
N LEU A 164 -8.81 15.12 -26.55
CA LEU A 164 -7.86 14.02 -26.73
C LEU A 164 -7.37 13.90 -28.19
N GLU A 165 -8.28 13.97 -29.15
CA GLU A 165 -7.97 13.88 -30.58
C GLU A 165 -7.05 15.04 -31.03
N THR A 166 -7.31 16.23 -30.51
CA THR A 166 -6.47 17.42 -30.76
C THR A 166 -5.08 17.24 -30.20
N CYS A 167 -4.95 16.78 -28.94
CA CYS A 167 -3.66 16.51 -28.33
C CYS A 167 -2.85 15.45 -29.10
N HIS A 168 -3.50 14.41 -29.64
CA HIS A 168 -2.82 13.43 -30.49
C HIS A 168 -2.30 14.04 -31.79
N ARG A 169 -3.11 14.87 -32.47
CA ARG A 169 -2.66 15.55 -33.69
C ARG A 169 -1.46 16.45 -33.42
N ASN A 170 -1.46 17.17 -32.30
CA ASN A 170 -0.33 18.01 -31.92
C ASN A 170 0.91 17.18 -31.57
N ALA A 171 0.74 16.08 -30.81
CA ALA A 171 1.81 15.17 -30.49
C ALA A 171 2.46 14.54 -31.74
N PHE A 172 1.67 14.06 -32.69
CA PHE A 172 2.19 13.48 -33.94
C PHE A 172 2.93 14.51 -34.79
N ARG A 173 2.44 15.76 -34.83
CA ARG A 173 3.17 16.87 -35.48
C ARG A 173 4.50 17.14 -34.78
N PHE A 174 4.52 17.16 -33.45
CA PHE A 174 5.73 17.36 -32.65
C PHE A 174 6.76 16.25 -32.86
N PHE A 175 6.32 14.98 -32.91
CA PHE A 175 7.19 13.84 -33.18
C PHE A 175 7.62 13.72 -34.65
N GLY A 176 6.99 14.46 -35.57
CA GLY A 176 7.26 14.38 -37.00
C GLY A 176 6.77 13.07 -37.65
N GLY A 177 5.85 12.36 -37.01
CA GLY A 177 5.36 11.06 -37.47
C GLY A 177 4.29 10.46 -36.56
N VAL A 178 3.68 9.37 -37.04
CA VAL A 178 2.65 8.62 -36.28
C VAL A 178 3.23 7.25 -35.91
N PRO A 179 3.25 6.87 -34.62
CA PRO A 179 3.69 5.55 -34.19
C PRO A 179 2.74 4.46 -34.70
N ARG A 180 3.23 3.23 -34.86
CA ARG A 180 2.38 2.11 -35.28
C ARG A 180 1.29 1.81 -34.26
N GLU A 181 1.59 1.88 -32.97
CA GLU A 181 0.66 1.54 -31.89
C GLU A 181 0.63 2.65 -30.85
N VAL A 182 -0.57 2.96 -30.32
CA VAL A 182 -0.72 3.83 -29.14
C VAL A 182 -1.32 3.03 -28.00
N LEU A 183 -0.57 2.90 -26.91
CA LEU A 183 -1.03 2.28 -25.67
C LEU A 183 -1.67 3.33 -24.77
N TYR A 184 -2.82 2.98 -24.22
CA TYR A 184 -3.51 3.75 -23.20
C TYR A 184 -3.65 2.92 -21.94
N ASP A 185 -3.30 3.48 -20.78
CA ASP A 185 -3.60 2.84 -19.51
C ASP A 185 -5.01 3.19 -19.06
N ASN A 186 -5.94 2.23 -19.17
CA ASN A 186 -7.29 2.18 -18.56
C ASN A 186 -8.09 3.50 -18.43
N MET A 187 -7.84 4.48 -19.28
CA MET A 187 -8.48 5.78 -19.20
C MET A 187 -9.95 5.67 -19.63
N LYS A 188 -10.86 6.17 -18.77
CA LYS A 188 -12.32 6.14 -19.02
C LYS A 188 -12.72 6.78 -20.34
N THR A 189 -11.90 7.68 -20.89
CA THR A 189 -12.13 8.34 -22.18
C THR A 189 -12.01 7.37 -23.38
N VAL A 190 -11.26 6.27 -23.23
CA VAL A 190 -10.99 5.26 -24.28
C VAL A 190 -11.82 3.99 -24.09
N VAL A 191 -12.19 3.64 -22.85
CA VAL A 191 -12.92 2.39 -22.52
C VAL A 191 -14.42 2.65 -22.34
N LEU A 192 -15.28 2.06 -23.19
CA LEU A 192 -16.74 2.22 -23.10
C LEU A 192 -17.44 1.22 -22.16
N GLN A 193 -16.91 -0.01 -22.01
CA GLN A 193 -17.48 -1.04 -21.12
C GLN A 193 -16.39 -2.05 -20.72
N ARG A 194 -16.49 -2.55 -19.47
CA ARG A 194 -15.71 -3.70 -18.99
C ARG A 194 -16.62 -4.92 -18.93
N ASP A 195 -16.29 -5.97 -19.66
CA ASP A 195 -16.79 -7.30 -19.36
C ASP A 195 -15.81 -7.96 -18.41
N ALA A 196 -16.19 -8.06 -17.13
CA ALA A 196 -15.33 -8.55 -16.05
C ALA A 196 -14.96 -10.05 -16.17
N TYR A 197 -15.46 -10.75 -17.19
CA TYR A 197 -15.34 -12.20 -17.35
C TYR A 197 -15.00 -12.67 -18.77
N GLN A 198 -14.58 -11.78 -19.68
CA GLN A 198 -14.05 -12.21 -20.97
C GLN A 198 -12.65 -11.67 -21.19
N THR A 199 -11.70 -12.59 -21.31
CA THR A 199 -10.33 -12.36 -21.71
C THR A 199 -10.30 -11.63 -23.06
N GLY A 200 -10.02 -10.32 -23.04
CA GLY A 200 -9.36 -9.66 -24.17
C GLY A 200 -10.16 -8.77 -25.11
N GLN A 201 -11.45 -8.45 -24.91
CA GLN A 201 -12.13 -7.46 -25.77
C GLN A 201 -13.04 -6.51 -24.99
N GLY A 202 -12.48 -5.36 -24.58
CA GLY A 202 -13.31 -4.21 -24.18
C GLY A 202 -13.93 -3.55 -25.42
N ARG A 203 -15.14 -2.98 -25.30
CA ARG A 203 -15.72 -2.15 -26.37
C ARG A 203 -15.04 -0.78 -26.39
N TYR A 204 -14.46 -0.42 -27.53
CA TYR A 204 -13.82 0.87 -27.78
C TYR A 204 -14.71 1.76 -28.68
N LYS A 205 -14.53 3.08 -28.65
CA LYS A 205 -15.24 3.99 -29.57
C LYS A 205 -14.81 3.69 -31.02
N ALA A 206 -15.78 3.54 -31.93
CA ALA A 206 -15.57 3.11 -33.33
C ALA A 206 -14.53 3.95 -34.09
N THR A 207 -14.36 5.23 -33.73
CA THR A 207 -13.40 6.14 -34.37
C THR A 207 -11.93 5.80 -34.08
N LEU A 208 -11.63 5.08 -32.98
CA LEU A 208 -10.28 4.63 -32.62
C LEU A 208 -9.87 3.33 -33.34
N GLN A 209 -10.80 2.63 -34.00
CA GLN A 209 -10.50 1.35 -34.66
C GLN A 209 -9.67 1.50 -35.95
N ARG A 210 -9.58 2.69 -36.54
CA ARG A 210 -8.82 2.91 -37.79
C ARG A 210 -7.35 3.28 -37.60
N GLY A 211 -6.89 3.42 -36.35
CA GLY A 211 -5.48 3.63 -36.01
C GLY A 211 -5.00 2.57 -35.04
N VAL A 212 -4.71 1.37 -35.57
CA VAL A 212 -3.98 0.25 -34.95
C VAL A 212 -4.26 0.03 -33.45
N MET A 213 -5.24 -0.83 -33.19
CA MET A 213 -5.46 -1.41 -31.87
C MET A 213 -4.65 -2.69 -31.72
N ALA A 214 -3.73 -2.74 -30.76
CA ALA A 214 -3.27 -4.00 -30.19
C ALA A 214 -4.01 -4.22 -28.87
N PRO A 215 -4.64 -5.40 -28.63
CA PRO A 215 -5.15 -5.73 -27.31
C PRO A 215 -4.00 -5.75 -26.32
N ALA A 216 -4.19 -5.13 -25.15
CA ALA A 216 -3.27 -5.26 -24.03
C ALA A 216 -3.08 -6.76 -23.75
N CYS A 217 -1.84 -7.23 -23.92
CA CYS A 217 -1.46 -8.62 -23.79
C CYS A 217 -1.67 -9.06 -22.33
N SER A 218 -2.76 -9.77 -22.05
CA SER A 218 -2.96 -10.51 -20.80
C SER A 218 -2.38 -11.93 -20.90
N SER A 219 -1.17 -12.08 -21.43
CA SER A 219 -0.48 -13.38 -21.43
C SER A 219 0.78 -13.33 -20.57
N LEU A 220 0.55 -13.28 -19.26
CA LEU A 220 1.42 -13.92 -18.28
C LEU A 220 0.56 -14.95 -17.53
N MET A 221 0.23 -16.01 -18.27
CA MET A 221 -0.17 -17.31 -17.73
C MET A 221 0.73 -18.35 -18.39
N LYS A 222 1.90 -18.55 -17.79
CA LYS A 222 2.49 -19.83 -17.39
C LYS A 222 3.81 -19.56 -16.70
#